data_AF-A0A011NQ15-F1
#
_entry.id   AF-A0A011NQ15-F1
#
_cell.length_a   1.000
_cell.length_b   1.000
_cell.length_c   1.000
_cell.angle_alpha   90.00
_cell.angle_beta   90.00
_cell.angle_gamma   90.00
#
_symmetry.space_group_name_H-M   'P 1'
#
loop_
_entity.id
_entity.type
_entity.pdbx_description
1 polymer ?
#
loop_
_entity_poly.entity_id
_entity_poly.type
_entity_poly.pdbx_seq_one_letter_code
_entity_poly.pdbx_strand_id
1 'polypeptide(L)'
;MANPPFNVDEVDAEKVKGDRRLPFGLPGVNKAKKVSNANYLWLSYFYSYLNEDGRAGVVMSSQASSAGRDEATVRQKMVETGAVDVMIDIRGNFFYTRTVPCQLWFFDRAKERDAQRRDQVLMLDARQIHRKVSRAICDFSPEQQKNIAAIVWLYRGQRERFLGLVAAYLEQALADGAAAEAPLAACMQALDRLLVLARPFATAQRDPDPLAETWGELLALRGNLADDGKAVNDQFAARASDWSSAGRDNGGLTGMRRALHPVAEQCRDLSKQIDLAAKLAGRVVDIALKDLAARDSDDWPGTEISRARKALELARADAVEALRQPRYFVKQADWLQDRFPDATLRDVEGLVKRVSRDEIRAHDWSLAPGRYVGVAPEEVDEDFDFEEPLRAIHIDLKGLNDEAVELAARIAKNFEELGV
;
A
#
# COMPACT_ATOMS: atom_id res chain seq x y z
N MET A 1 1.40 2.70 -27.03
CA MET A 1 1.95 3.15 -25.73
C MET A 1 3.41 3.51 -25.94
N ALA A 2 3.94 4.52 -25.24
CA ALA A 2 5.35 4.93 -25.40
C ALA A 2 5.93 5.54 -24.12
N ASN A 3 7.25 5.42 -23.94
CA ASN A 3 8.06 6.15 -22.96
C ASN A 3 9.28 6.73 -23.70
N PRO A 4 9.12 7.87 -24.42
CA PRO A 4 10.21 8.47 -25.18
C PRO A 4 11.30 9.05 -24.26
N PRO A 5 12.52 9.26 -24.77
CA PRO A 5 13.54 10.00 -24.03
C PRO A 5 13.07 11.43 -23.72
N PHE A 6 13.18 11.83 -22.45
CA PHE A 6 12.74 13.14 -22.01
C PHE A 6 13.76 14.22 -22.37
N ASN A 7 13.26 15.41 -22.68
CA ASN A 7 14.04 16.64 -22.78
C ASN A 7 15.20 16.59 -23.79
N VAL A 8 15.05 15.82 -24.88
CA VAL A 8 16.02 15.82 -25.99
C VAL A 8 16.04 17.19 -26.66
N ASP A 9 17.23 17.77 -26.87
CA ASP A 9 17.42 19.17 -27.30
C ASP A 9 18.25 19.33 -28.60
N GLU A 10 18.65 18.23 -29.23
CA GLU A 10 19.49 18.25 -30.44
C GLU A 10 18.73 18.02 -31.76
N VAL A 11 17.40 18.01 -31.75
CA VAL A 11 16.61 17.76 -32.97
C VAL A 11 16.69 18.94 -33.92
N ASP A 12 17.06 18.70 -35.18
CA ASP A 12 17.21 19.73 -36.21
C ASP A 12 15.86 20.31 -36.64
N ALA A 13 15.60 21.58 -36.29
CA ALA A 13 14.29 22.20 -36.52
C ALA A 13 13.96 22.35 -38.01
N GLU A 14 14.94 22.67 -38.85
CA GLU A 14 14.71 22.88 -40.28
C GLU A 14 14.34 21.58 -40.99
N LYS A 15 14.86 20.43 -40.53
CA LYS A 15 14.50 19.12 -41.07
C LYS A 15 13.07 18.70 -40.74
N VAL A 16 12.55 19.11 -39.58
CA VAL A 16 11.24 18.65 -39.09
C VAL A 16 10.11 19.66 -39.27
N LYS A 17 10.40 20.95 -39.49
CA LYS A 17 9.40 22.04 -39.56
C LYS A 17 8.22 21.79 -40.52
N GLY A 18 8.46 21.09 -41.63
CA GLY A 18 7.45 20.78 -42.66
C GLY A 18 6.76 19.42 -42.49
N ASP A 19 7.06 18.68 -41.43
CA ASP A 19 6.52 17.35 -41.21
C ASP A 19 5.01 17.40 -40.89
N ARG A 20 4.21 16.70 -41.70
CA ARG A 20 2.74 16.63 -41.55
C ARG A 20 2.32 16.04 -40.20
N ARG A 21 3.21 15.28 -39.57
CA ARG A 21 3.02 14.67 -38.25
C ARG A 21 3.21 15.64 -37.09
N LEU A 22 3.52 16.91 -37.36
CA LEU A 22 3.59 17.99 -36.38
C LEU A 22 2.43 18.98 -36.56
N PRO A 23 1.17 18.54 -36.41
CA PRO A 23 -0.01 19.36 -36.71
C PRO A 23 -0.14 20.59 -35.81
N PHE A 24 0.56 20.61 -34.67
CA PHE A 24 0.52 21.69 -33.69
C PHE A 24 1.67 22.70 -33.85
N GLY A 25 2.59 22.45 -34.79
CA GLY A 25 3.80 23.24 -35.00
C GLY A 25 4.97 22.77 -34.14
N LEU A 26 6.07 23.52 -34.20
CA LEU A 26 7.29 23.22 -33.44
C LEU A 26 7.23 23.81 -32.02
N PRO A 27 7.77 23.10 -31.02
CA PRO A 27 8.10 23.69 -29.72
C PRO A 27 9.34 24.61 -29.84
N GLY A 28 9.84 25.14 -28.71
CA GLY A 28 10.83 26.20 -28.73
C GLY A 28 12.12 25.84 -29.46
N VAL A 29 12.57 26.70 -30.37
CA VAL A 29 13.80 26.50 -31.16
C VAL A 29 14.90 27.41 -30.63
N ASN A 30 16.07 26.85 -30.35
CA ASN A 30 17.23 27.59 -29.85
C ASN A 30 17.97 28.34 -30.98
N LYS A 31 18.95 29.17 -30.60
CA LYS A 31 19.75 29.96 -31.56
C LYS A 31 20.53 29.11 -32.58
N ALA A 32 20.80 27.85 -32.26
CA ALA A 32 21.45 26.90 -33.15
C ALA A 32 20.48 26.17 -34.10
N LYS A 33 19.23 26.66 -34.20
CA LYS A 33 18.15 26.06 -35.00
C LYS A 33 17.85 24.60 -34.60
N LYS A 34 18.02 24.27 -33.32
CA LYS A 34 17.61 22.99 -32.76
C LYS A 34 16.38 23.17 -31.87
N VAL A 35 15.51 22.18 -31.86
CA VAL A 35 14.39 22.14 -30.93
C VAL A 35 14.94 21.95 -29.52
N SER A 36 14.66 22.88 -28.63
CA SER A 36 15.21 22.97 -27.27
C SER A 36 14.65 21.90 -26.33
N ASN A 37 13.49 21.33 -26.67
CA ASN A 37 12.89 20.20 -25.95
C ASN A 37 11.93 19.41 -26.85
N ALA A 38 12.28 18.17 -27.16
CA ALA A 38 11.53 17.30 -28.07
C ALA A 38 10.26 16.68 -27.46
N ASN A 39 9.94 16.92 -26.19
CA ASN A 39 8.75 16.34 -25.54
C ASN A 39 7.48 16.57 -26.37
N TYR A 40 7.27 17.80 -26.86
CA TYR A 40 6.12 18.15 -27.69
C TYR A 40 6.25 17.72 -29.16
N LEU A 41 7.46 17.44 -29.65
CA LEU A 41 7.61 16.72 -30.92
C LEU A 41 7.05 15.31 -30.77
N TRP A 42 7.47 14.58 -29.73
CA TRP A 42 7.00 13.22 -29.47
C TRP A 42 5.48 13.16 -29.31
N LEU A 43 4.90 14.05 -28.50
CA LEU A 43 3.45 14.11 -28.31
C LEU A 43 2.70 14.40 -29.62
N SER A 44 3.22 15.30 -30.46
CA SER A 44 2.64 15.59 -31.78
C SER A 44 2.71 14.37 -32.71
N TYR A 45 3.85 13.68 -32.76
CA TYR A 45 4.01 12.45 -33.52
C TYR A 45 3.04 11.37 -33.06
N PHE A 46 2.96 11.11 -31.75
CA PHE A 46 2.04 10.10 -31.21
C PHE A 46 0.59 10.41 -31.55
N TYR A 47 0.15 11.67 -31.41
CA TYR A 47 -1.18 12.10 -31.82
C TYR A 47 -1.43 11.85 -33.32
N SER A 48 -0.47 12.20 -34.18
CA SER A 48 -0.60 12.08 -35.64
C SER A 48 -0.68 10.63 -36.13
N TYR A 49 -0.15 9.68 -35.38
CA TYR A 49 -0.20 8.25 -35.71
C TYR A 49 -1.50 7.56 -35.28
N LEU A 50 -2.34 8.23 -34.48
CA LEU A 50 -3.64 7.69 -34.10
C LEU A 50 -4.64 7.87 -35.25
N ASN A 51 -5.38 6.81 -35.56
CA ASN A 51 -6.58 6.90 -36.39
C ASN A 51 -7.74 7.55 -35.61
N GLU A 52 -8.90 7.71 -36.22
CA GLU A 52 -10.04 8.46 -35.67
C GLU A 52 -10.61 7.90 -34.35
N ASP A 53 -10.38 6.62 -34.04
CA ASP A 53 -10.78 5.96 -32.79
C ASP A 53 -9.57 5.54 -31.93
N GLY A 54 -8.38 5.99 -32.32
CA GLY A 54 -7.12 5.58 -31.73
C GLY A 54 -6.92 6.15 -30.35
N ARG A 55 -6.25 5.38 -29.49
CA ARG A 55 -5.85 5.79 -28.15
C ARG A 55 -4.35 5.64 -27.95
N ALA A 56 -3.76 6.54 -27.18
CA ALA A 56 -2.38 6.44 -26.75
C ALA A 56 -2.28 6.65 -25.23
N GLY A 57 -1.28 6.01 -24.63
CA GLY A 57 -0.77 6.30 -23.30
C GLY A 57 0.72 6.55 -23.42
N VAL A 58 1.19 7.67 -22.89
CA VAL A 58 2.57 8.15 -23.01
C VAL A 58 3.11 8.54 -21.65
N VAL A 59 4.27 8.03 -21.27
CA VAL A 59 5.01 8.51 -20.11
C VAL A 59 5.80 9.75 -20.53
N MET A 60 5.69 10.84 -19.78
CA MET A 60 6.35 12.10 -20.09
C MET A 60 6.94 12.76 -18.83
N SER A 61 7.95 13.61 -19.01
CA SER A 61 8.46 14.45 -17.93
C SER A 61 7.35 15.32 -17.34
N SER A 62 7.28 15.43 -16.01
CA SER A 62 6.29 16.26 -15.32
C SER A 62 6.35 17.73 -15.73
N GLN A 63 7.52 18.20 -16.18
CA GLN A 63 7.72 19.57 -16.66
C GLN A 63 6.94 19.86 -17.95
N ALA A 64 6.60 18.84 -18.75
CA ALA A 64 5.96 19.04 -20.03
C ALA A 64 4.56 19.67 -19.89
N SER A 65 3.81 19.29 -18.86
CA SER A 65 2.42 19.75 -18.67
C SER A 65 2.28 21.24 -18.35
N SER A 66 3.32 21.87 -17.81
CA SER A 66 3.31 23.28 -17.40
C SER A 66 4.38 24.12 -18.09
N ALA A 67 5.06 23.58 -19.11
CA ALA A 67 6.08 24.30 -19.86
C ALA A 67 5.48 25.57 -20.51
N GLY A 68 6.15 26.72 -20.34
CA GLY A 68 5.70 28.02 -20.87
C GLY A 68 6.07 28.25 -22.34
N ARG A 69 5.92 29.49 -22.82
CA ARG A 69 6.38 29.96 -24.14
C ARG A 69 5.85 29.09 -25.31
N ASP A 70 6.72 28.67 -26.23
CA ASP A 70 6.35 27.96 -27.45
C ASP A 70 5.73 26.59 -27.15
N GLU A 71 6.19 25.91 -26.09
CA GLU A 71 5.58 24.67 -25.60
C GLU A 71 4.12 24.89 -25.15
N ALA A 72 3.81 26.04 -24.54
CA ALA A 72 2.44 26.38 -24.17
C ALA A 72 1.55 26.56 -25.41
N THR A 73 2.08 27.16 -26.49
CA THR A 73 1.36 27.30 -27.76
C THR A 73 1.06 25.94 -28.40
N VAL A 74 2.02 25.02 -28.40
CA VAL A 74 1.82 23.65 -28.91
C VAL A 74 0.80 22.89 -28.05
N ARG A 75 0.92 22.99 -26.72
CA ARG A 75 -0.02 22.40 -25.76
C ARG A 75 -1.45 22.92 -25.94
N GLN A 76 -1.62 24.24 -26.10
CA GLN A 76 -2.91 24.86 -26.36
C GLN A 76 -3.59 24.20 -27.58
N LYS A 77 -2.92 24.19 -28.73
CA LYS A 77 -3.49 23.61 -29.96
C LYS A 77 -3.85 22.13 -29.79
N MET A 78 -3.03 21.39 -29.05
CA MET A 78 -3.27 19.99 -28.73
C MET A 78 -4.50 19.81 -27.83
N VAL A 79 -4.67 20.62 -26.79
CA VAL A 79 -5.87 20.59 -25.94
C VAL A 79 -7.11 21.00 -26.72
N GLU A 80 -6.99 21.98 -27.62
CA GLU A 80 -8.10 22.48 -28.45
C GLU A 80 -8.66 21.42 -29.40
N THR A 81 -7.90 20.36 -29.75
CA THR A 81 -8.43 19.21 -30.50
C THR A 81 -9.55 18.47 -29.75
N GLY A 82 -9.52 18.47 -28.42
CA GLY A 82 -10.37 17.65 -27.56
C GLY A 82 -9.87 16.21 -27.35
N ALA A 83 -8.71 15.83 -27.90
CA ALA A 83 -8.16 14.48 -27.81
C ALA A 83 -7.44 14.16 -26.50
N VAL A 84 -6.93 15.16 -25.80
CA VAL A 84 -6.31 14.98 -24.48
C VAL A 84 -7.40 14.47 -23.53
N ASP A 85 -7.23 13.26 -23.00
CA ASP A 85 -8.30 12.55 -22.28
C ASP A 85 -8.06 12.51 -20.77
N VAL A 86 -6.90 12.00 -20.36
CA VAL A 86 -6.53 11.83 -18.94
C VAL A 86 -5.08 12.25 -18.73
N MET A 87 -4.85 12.98 -17.66
CA MET A 87 -3.54 13.40 -17.17
C MET A 87 -3.33 12.83 -15.77
N ILE A 88 -2.22 12.12 -15.57
CA ILE A 88 -1.90 11.51 -14.26
C ILE A 88 -0.52 11.96 -13.77
N ASP A 89 -0.45 12.62 -12.61
CA ASP A 89 0.82 12.93 -11.92
C ASP A 89 1.34 11.70 -11.18
N ILE A 90 2.60 11.33 -11.43
CA ILE A 90 3.32 10.26 -10.73
C ILE A 90 4.49 10.85 -9.98
N ARG A 91 4.68 10.41 -8.73
CA ARG A 91 5.82 10.84 -7.90
C ARG A 91 7.16 10.38 -8.48
N GLY A 92 8.25 10.93 -7.94
CA GLY A 92 9.59 10.39 -8.19
C GLY A 92 9.74 8.96 -7.66
N ASN A 93 10.85 8.32 -8.02
CA ASN A 93 11.25 6.97 -7.58
C ASN A 93 10.51 5.80 -8.24
N PHE A 94 9.75 6.05 -9.32
CA PHE A 94 9.14 4.99 -10.14
C PHE A 94 10.04 4.46 -11.26
N PHE A 95 11.12 5.18 -11.60
CA PHE A 95 12.14 4.69 -12.55
C PHE A 95 13.30 4.03 -11.81
N TYR A 96 13.78 2.91 -12.34
CA TYR A 96 14.91 2.17 -11.75
C TYR A 96 16.25 2.92 -11.81
N THR A 97 16.43 3.83 -12.77
CA THR A 97 17.73 4.44 -13.06
C THR A 97 17.79 5.94 -12.79
N ARG A 98 16.65 6.61 -12.52
CA ARG A 98 16.57 8.07 -12.33
C ARG A 98 15.50 8.44 -11.31
N THR A 99 15.84 9.35 -10.41
CA THR A 99 14.88 9.88 -9.42
C THR A 99 14.18 11.11 -9.98
N VAL A 100 13.31 10.92 -10.97
CA VAL A 100 12.51 12.00 -11.57
C VAL A 100 11.02 11.67 -11.51
N PRO A 101 10.14 12.64 -11.19
CA PRO A 101 8.70 12.46 -11.33
C PRO A 101 8.30 12.46 -12.80
N CYS A 102 7.24 11.75 -13.14
CA CYS A 102 6.69 11.73 -14.50
C CYS A 102 5.17 11.93 -14.49
N GLN A 103 4.63 12.10 -15.68
CA GLN A 103 3.19 12.14 -15.92
C GLN A 103 2.81 11.09 -16.95
N LEU A 104 1.62 10.53 -16.80
CA LEU A 104 0.98 9.70 -17.81
C LEU A 104 -0.01 10.57 -18.59
N TRP A 105 0.22 10.68 -19.89
CA TRP A 105 -0.64 11.40 -20.82
C TRP A 105 -1.45 10.40 -21.63
N PHE A 106 -2.77 10.56 -21.63
CA PHE A 106 -3.67 9.75 -22.44
C PHE A 106 -4.36 10.57 -23.50
N PHE A 107 -4.40 10.01 -24.71
CA PHE A 107 -5.12 10.55 -25.86
C PHE A 107 -6.25 9.59 -26.26
N ASP A 108 -7.39 10.16 -26.65
CA ASP A 108 -8.54 9.44 -27.20
C ASP A 108 -9.09 10.22 -28.41
N ARG A 109 -8.80 9.78 -29.64
CA ARG A 109 -9.28 10.49 -30.85
C ARG A 109 -10.80 10.40 -31.03
N ALA A 110 -11.44 9.37 -30.50
CA ALA A 110 -12.90 9.26 -30.51
C ALA A 110 -13.57 10.37 -29.68
N LYS A 111 -12.88 10.87 -28.65
CA LYS A 111 -13.36 11.94 -27.75
C LYS A 111 -13.56 13.27 -28.47
N GLU A 112 -12.83 13.54 -29.56
CA GLU A 112 -12.98 14.77 -30.35
C GLU A 112 -14.42 14.95 -30.87
N ARG A 113 -15.10 13.83 -31.15
CA ARG A 113 -16.47 13.78 -31.67
C ARG A 113 -17.53 13.58 -30.58
N ASP A 114 -17.11 13.45 -29.32
CA ASP A 114 -17.99 13.26 -28.17
C ASP A 114 -18.37 14.62 -27.58
N ALA A 115 -19.60 15.07 -27.80
CA ALA A 115 -20.07 16.39 -27.35
C ALA A 115 -20.01 16.56 -25.81
N GLN A 116 -20.04 15.47 -25.03
CA GLN A 116 -20.01 15.54 -23.57
C GLN A 116 -18.58 15.54 -23.03
N ARG A 117 -17.65 14.86 -23.70
CA ARG A 117 -16.27 14.70 -23.22
C ARG A 117 -15.23 15.55 -23.95
N ARG A 118 -15.45 15.99 -25.20
CA ARG A 118 -14.42 16.70 -26.00
C ARG A 118 -13.81 17.90 -25.27
N ASP A 119 -14.61 18.60 -24.46
CA ASP A 119 -14.23 19.81 -23.73
C ASP A 119 -13.78 19.53 -22.28
N GLN A 120 -13.57 18.27 -21.91
CA GLN A 120 -13.24 17.83 -20.55
C GLN A 120 -11.92 17.06 -20.52
N VAL A 121 -11.12 17.21 -19.48
CA VAL A 121 -9.91 16.40 -19.22
C VAL A 121 -9.97 15.90 -17.79
N LEU A 122 -9.70 14.61 -17.58
CA LEU A 122 -9.56 14.07 -16.23
C LEU A 122 -8.16 14.37 -15.69
N MET A 123 -8.09 15.16 -14.63
CA MET A 123 -6.85 15.46 -13.91
C MET A 123 -6.78 14.55 -12.69
N LEU A 124 -5.76 13.68 -12.62
CA LEU A 124 -5.55 12.74 -11.53
C LEU A 124 -4.16 12.93 -10.92
N ASP A 125 -4.08 13.10 -9.61
CA ASP A 125 -2.83 13.18 -8.87
C ASP A 125 -2.59 11.87 -8.11
N ALA A 126 -1.74 11.01 -8.66
CA ALA A 126 -1.40 9.73 -8.07
C ALA A 126 -0.09 9.79 -7.28
N ARG A 127 0.44 10.99 -6.96
CA ARG A 127 1.74 11.12 -6.26
C ARG A 127 1.74 10.47 -4.88
N GLN A 128 0.59 10.43 -4.21
CA GLN A 128 0.44 9.77 -2.90
C GLN A 128 0.11 8.28 -2.99
N ILE A 129 -0.32 7.78 -4.15
CA ILE A 129 -0.65 6.36 -4.34
C ILE A 129 0.62 5.61 -4.71
N HIS A 130 1.21 4.88 -3.77
CA HIS A 130 2.40 4.06 -4.04
C HIS A 130 2.64 3.06 -2.92
N ARG A 131 3.50 2.08 -3.17
CA ARG A 131 4.21 1.35 -2.11
C ARG A 131 5.70 1.48 -2.32
N LYS A 132 6.46 1.43 -1.22
CA LYS A 132 7.93 1.43 -1.26
C LYS A 132 8.39 -0.03 -1.39
N VAL A 133 9.02 -0.38 -2.51
CA VAL A 133 9.62 -1.71 -2.71
C VAL A 133 11.07 -1.77 -2.24
N SER A 134 11.71 -0.60 -2.12
CA SER A 134 13.01 -0.44 -1.47
C SER A 134 13.09 0.95 -0.84
N ARG A 135 14.22 1.28 -0.20
CA ARG A 135 14.50 2.64 0.29
C ARG A 135 14.40 3.70 -0.82
N ALA A 136 14.66 3.33 -2.07
CA ALA A 136 14.79 4.25 -3.19
C ALA A 136 13.77 4.04 -4.32
N ILE A 137 13.00 2.95 -4.32
CA ILE A 137 12.10 2.59 -5.44
C ILE A 137 10.68 2.46 -4.93
N CYS A 138 9.75 3.06 -5.68
CA CYS A 138 8.32 2.93 -5.52
C CYS A 138 7.73 2.21 -6.73
N ASP A 139 6.67 1.43 -6.51
CA ASP A 139 5.79 0.94 -7.56
C ASP A 139 4.33 1.08 -7.12
N PHE A 140 3.42 0.59 -7.96
CA PHE A 140 2.03 0.39 -7.59
C PHE A 140 1.79 -1.08 -7.28
N SER A 141 1.10 -1.38 -6.19
CA SER A 141 0.48 -2.70 -6.05
C SER A 141 -0.54 -2.95 -7.17
N PRO A 142 -0.86 -4.21 -7.50
CA PRO A 142 -1.92 -4.51 -8.47
C PRO A 142 -3.25 -3.83 -8.13
N GLU A 143 -3.58 -3.71 -6.84
CA GLU A 143 -4.80 -3.05 -6.35
C GLU A 143 -4.75 -1.54 -6.55
N GLN A 144 -3.61 -0.89 -6.25
CA GLN A 144 -3.42 0.53 -6.52
C GLN A 144 -3.58 0.85 -8.01
N GLN A 145 -3.07 0.00 -8.91
CA GLN A 145 -3.26 0.16 -10.37
C GLN A 145 -4.73 0.01 -10.77
N LYS A 146 -5.42 -1.01 -10.26
CA LYS A 146 -6.86 -1.23 -10.49
C LYS A 146 -7.69 -0.05 -9.97
N ASN A 147 -7.35 0.50 -8.81
CA ASN A 147 -8.01 1.64 -8.21
C ASN A 147 -7.88 2.91 -9.06
N ILE A 148 -6.66 3.23 -9.54
CA ILE A 148 -6.45 4.34 -10.47
C ILE A 148 -7.26 4.12 -11.77
N ALA A 149 -7.25 2.90 -12.31
CA ALA A 149 -8.04 2.57 -13.49
C ALA A 149 -9.56 2.73 -13.26
N ALA A 150 -10.05 2.39 -12.07
CA ALA A 150 -11.46 2.51 -11.71
C ALA A 150 -11.95 3.96 -11.72
N ILE A 151 -11.10 4.92 -11.36
CA ILE A 151 -11.41 6.36 -11.48
C ILE A 151 -11.63 6.72 -12.95
N VAL A 152 -10.78 6.23 -13.85
CA VAL A 152 -10.93 6.43 -15.30
C VAL A 152 -12.18 5.72 -15.85
N TRP A 153 -12.57 4.57 -15.30
CA TRP A 153 -13.82 3.90 -15.64
C TRP A 153 -15.03 4.76 -15.29
N LEU A 154 -15.07 5.32 -14.08
CA LEU A 154 -16.13 6.23 -13.66
C LEU A 154 -16.20 7.47 -14.56
N TYR A 155 -15.05 8.06 -14.90
CA TYR A 155 -14.98 9.17 -15.86
C TYR A 155 -15.56 8.82 -17.24
N ARG A 156 -15.42 7.57 -17.66
CA ARG A 156 -15.96 7.06 -18.93
C ARG A 156 -17.37 6.46 -18.80
N GLY A 157 -18.05 6.64 -17.67
CA GLY A 157 -19.40 6.12 -17.44
C GLY A 157 -19.48 4.59 -17.26
N GLN A 158 -18.35 3.92 -17.02
CA GLN A 158 -18.26 2.46 -16.89
C GLN A 158 -18.52 2.02 -15.44
N ARG A 159 -19.68 2.40 -14.90
CA ARG A 159 -20.08 2.13 -13.49
C ARG A 159 -20.02 0.65 -13.13
N GLU A 160 -20.48 -0.23 -14.01
CA GLU A 160 -20.50 -1.69 -13.77
C GLU A 160 -19.09 -2.26 -13.54
N ARG A 161 -18.05 -1.72 -14.20
CA ARG A 161 -16.67 -2.17 -13.98
C ARG A 161 -16.14 -1.74 -12.61
N PHE A 162 -16.52 -0.55 -12.16
CA PHE A 162 -16.20 -0.06 -10.82
C PHE A 162 -16.86 -0.95 -9.76
N LEU A 163 -18.16 -1.21 -9.89
CA LEU A 163 -18.89 -2.09 -8.97
C LEU A 163 -18.34 -3.52 -8.98
N GLY A 164 -18.01 -4.05 -10.17
CA GLY A 164 -17.37 -5.36 -10.29
C GLY A 164 -16.01 -5.45 -9.60
N LEU A 165 -15.21 -4.38 -9.60
CA LEU A 165 -13.95 -4.34 -8.87
C LEU A 165 -14.17 -4.31 -7.35
N VAL A 166 -15.10 -3.50 -6.87
CA VAL A 166 -15.47 -3.49 -5.44
C VAL A 166 -15.95 -4.88 -5.02
N ALA A 167 -16.81 -5.52 -5.82
CA ALA A 167 -17.28 -6.87 -5.55
C ALA A 167 -16.13 -7.88 -5.48
N ALA A 168 -15.17 -7.80 -6.41
CA ALA A 168 -13.99 -8.67 -6.41
C ALA A 168 -13.12 -8.48 -5.14
N TYR A 169 -12.99 -7.26 -4.62
CA TYR A 169 -12.28 -7.04 -3.35
C TYR A 169 -13.00 -7.64 -2.15
N LEU A 170 -14.33 -7.48 -2.07
CA LEU A 170 -15.11 -8.08 -0.97
C LEU A 170 -15.08 -9.60 -1.03
N GLU A 171 -15.17 -10.18 -2.24
CA GLU A 171 -15.05 -11.61 -2.46
C GLU A 171 -13.66 -12.14 -2.06
N GLN A 172 -12.61 -11.43 -2.44
CA GLN A 172 -11.25 -11.80 -2.05
C GLN A 172 -11.05 -11.71 -0.53
N ALA A 173 -11.58 -10.66 0.12
CA ALA A 173 -11.50 -10.54 1.58
C ALA A 173 -12.17 -11.72 2.30
N LEU A 174 -13.31 -12.18 1.81
CA LEU A 174 -14.01 -13.35 2.34
C LEU A 174 -13.22 -14.65 2.12
N ALA A 175 -12.66 -14.82 0.92
CA ALA A 175 -11.85 -15.99 0.58
C ALA A 175 -10.58 -16.07 1.44
N ASP A 176 -9.89 -14.94 1.61
CA ASP A 176 -8.70 -14.86 2.47
C ASP A 176 -9.07 -15.09 3.94
N GLY A 177 -10.24 -14.60 4.39
CA GLY A 177 -10.73 -14.79 5.75
C GLY A 177 -10.99 -16.26 6.06
N ALA A 178 -11.59 -16.99 5.11
CA ALA A 178 -11.75 -18.44 5.21
C ALA A 178 -10.39 -19.17 5.16
N ALA A 179 -9.44 -18.71 4.35
CA ALA A 179 -8.12 -19.30 4.23
C ALA A 179 -7.24 -19.10 5.48
N ALA A 180 -7.57 -18.14 6.35
CA ALA A 180 -6.81 -17.86 7.57
C ALA A 180 -6.95 -18.94 8.66
N GLU A 181 -7.97 -19.80 8.59
CA GLU A 181 -8.21 -20.85 9.59
C GLU A 181 -7.00 -21.78 9.78
N ALA A 182 -6.40 -22.24 8.68
CA ALA A 182 -5.30 -23.21 8.73
C ALA A 182 -4.00 -22.60 9.31
N PRO A 183 -3.52 -21.42 8.87
CA PRO A 183 -2.40 -20.71 9.50
C PRO A 183 -2.62 -20.43 11.00
N LEU A 184 -3.83 -20.01 11.39
CA LEU A 184 -4.16 -19.77 12.80
C LEU A 184 -4.04 -21.05 13.63
N ALA A 185 -4.63 -22.14 13.15
CA ALA A 185 -4.55 -23.44 13.80
C ALA A 185 -3.09 -23.93 13.92
N ALA A 186 -2.29 -23.75 12.87
CA ALA A 186 -0.87 -24.11 12.87
C ALA A 186 -0.06 -23.29 13.89
N CYS A 187 -0.32 -21.99 13.99
CA CYS A 187 0.31 -21.11 14.99
C CYS A 187 -0.05 -21.54 16.42
N MET A 188 -1.31 -21.87 16.68
CA MET A 188 -1.74 -22.35 18.00
C MET A 188 -1.08 -23.69 18.37
N GLN A 189 -1.00 -24.62 17.42
CA GLN A 189 -0.31 -25.90 17.64
C GLN A 189 1.19 -25.72 17.91
N ALA A 190 1.85 -24.79 17.20
CA ALA A 190 3.26 -24.48 17.42
C ALA A 190 3.49 -23.86 18.81
N LEU A 191 2.60 -22.97 19.24
CA LEU A 191 2.63 -22.36 20.57
C LEU A 191 2.41 -23.43 21.67
N ASP A 192 1.39 -24.27 21.52
CA ASP A 192 1.11 -25.37 22.45
C ASP A 192 2.29 -26.31 22.61
N ARG A 193 2.94 -26.65 21.50
CA ARG A 193 4.13 -27.51 21.52
C ARG A 193 5.26 -26.89 22.35
N LEU A 194 5.52 -25.60 22.17
CA LEU A 194 6.54 -24.90 22.94
C LEU A 194 6.17 -24.84 24.43
N LEU A 195 4.92 -24.53 24.75
CA LEU A 195 4.42 -24.52 26.13
C LEU A 195 4.56 -25.89 26.80
N VAL A 196 4.19 -26.98 26.12
CA VAL A 196 4.32 -28.35 26.64
C VAL A 196 5.77 -28.68 26.95
N LEU A 197 6.70 -28.33 26.06
CA LEU A 197 8.13 -28.60 26.24
C LEU A 197 8.75 -27.76 27.37
N ALA A 198 8.33 -26.49 27.50
CA ALA A 198 8.86 -25.58 28.51
C ALA A 198 8.25 -25.79 29.90
N ARG A 199 7.02 -26.34 29.99
CA ARG A 199 6.24 -26.44 31.23
C ARG A 199 6.98 -27.11 32.41
N PRO A 200 7.66 -28.27 32.25
CA PRO A 200 8.35 -28.91 33.37
C PRO A 200 9.33 -27.96 34.05
N PHE A 201 10.14 -27.27 33.26
CA PHE A 201 11.08 -26.27 33.75
C PHE A 201 10.37 -24.99 34.24
N ALA A 202 9.43 -24.46 33.48
CA ALA A 202 8.79 -23.18 33.77
C ALA A 202 7.94 -23.18 35.05
N THR A 203 7.46 -24.36 35.48
CA THR A 203 6.65 -24.50 36.71
C THR A 203 7.43 -25.03 37.93
N ALA A 204 8.74 -25.23 37.80
CA ALA A 204 9.56 -25.64 38.93
C ALA A 204 9.56 -24.57 40.03
N GLN A 205 9.46 -24.99 41.30
CA GLN A 205 9.43 -24.06 42.44
C GLN A 205 10.77 -23.32 42.57
N ARG A 206 10.70 -21.99 42.59
CA ARG A 206 11.84 -21.06 42.76
C ARG A 206 11.41 -19.91 43.68
N ASP A 207 12.36 -19.33 44.41
CA ASP A 207 12.14 -18.14 45.23
C ASP A 207 13.38 -17.21 45.20
N PRO A 208 13.32 -16.05 44.52
CA PRO A 208 12.23 -15.59 43.64
C PRO A 208 12.14 -16.43 42.35
N ASP A 209 10.97 -16.44 41.70
CA ASP A 209 10.78 -17.08 40.38
C ASP A 209 10.76 -16.04 39.25
N PRO A 210 11.83 -15.90 38.45
CA PRO A 210 11.89 -14.98 37.32
C PRO A 210 10.86 -15.28 36.21
N LEU A 211 10.33 -16.50 36.15
CA LEU A 211 9.39 -16.92 35.11
C LEU A 211 7.92 -16.68 35.48
N ALA A 212 7.57 -16.53 36.76
CA ALA A 212 6.19 -16.57 37.23
C ALA A 212 5.27 -15.55 36.52
N GLU A 213 5.70 -14.29 36.39
CA GLU A 213 4.94 -13.23 35.72
C GLU A 213 4.77 -13.53 34.22
N THR A 214 5.89 -13.72 33.50
CA THR A 214 5.90 -13.93 32.04
C THR A 214 5.16 -15.20 31.64
N TRP A 215 5.31 -16.28 32.41
CA TRP A 215 4.64 -17.56 32.17
C TRP A 215 3.13 -17.45 32.43
N GLY A 216 2.73 -16.76 33.50
CA GLY A 216 1.32 -16.52 33.82
C GLY A 216 0.61 -15.70 32.73
N GLU A 217 1.26 -14.62 32.27
CA GLU A 217 0.74 -13.78 31.18
C GLU A 217 0.59 -14.57 29.87
N LEU A 218 1.60 -15.38 29.52
CA LEU A 218 1.58 -16.21 28.32
C LEU A 218 0.44 -17.24 28.35
N LEU A 219 0.21 -17.91 29.48
CA LEU A 219 -0.89 -18.87 29.62
C LEU A 219 -2.27 -18.21 29.55
N ALA A 220 -2.43 -17.03 30.16
CA ALA A 220 -3.66 -16.27 30.08
C ALA A 220 -3.98 -15.87 28.63
N LEU A 221 -2.98 -15.34 27.91
CA LEU A 221 -3.13 -14.95 26.51
C LEU A 221 -3.42 -16.17 25.61
N ARG A 222 -2.70 -17.28 25.82
CA ARG A 222 -2.97 -18.54 25.10
C ARG A 222 -4.40 -19.03 25.31
N GLY A 223 -4.97 -18.85 26.49
CA GLY A 223 -6.35 -19.22 26.81
C GLY A 223 -7.36 -18.52 25.89
N ASN A 224 -7.15 -17.23 25.62
CA ASN A 224 -8.07 -16.42 24.81
C ASN A 224 -7.90 -16.65 23.30
N LEU A 225 -6.67 -16.87 22.83
CA LEU A 225 -6.35 -16.95 21.40
C LEU A 225 -7.14 -18.01 20.62
N ALA A 226 -7.51 -19.13 21.24
CA ALA A 226 -8.29 -20.17 20.58
C ALA A 226 -9.74 -19.73 20.32
N ASP A 227 -10.36 -19.09 21.32
CA ASP A 227 -11.74 -18.60 21.22
C ASP A 227 -11.81 -17.40 20.26
N ASP A 228 -10.83 -16.49 20.33
CA ASP A 228 -10.74 -15.34 19.42
C ASP A 228 -10.52 -15.79 17.96
N GLY A 229 -9.63 -16.76 17.73
CA GLY A 229 -9.42 -17.34 16.40
C GLY A 229 -10.67 -18.03 15.86
N LYS A 230 -11.40 -18.76 16.70
CA LYS A 230 -12.68 -19.36 16.33
C LYS A 230 -13.74 -18.29 16.00
N ALA A 231 -13.82 -17.23 16.81
CA ALA A 231 -14.78 -16.15 16.61
C ALA A 231 -14.55 -15.41 15.27
N VAL A 232 -13.29 -15.22 14.86
CA VAL A 232 -12.94 -14.66 13.54
C VAL A 232 -13.42 -15.59 12.42
N ASN A 233 -13.13 -16.89 12.50
CA ASN A 233 -13.55 -17.86 11.48
C ASN A 233 -15.08 -17.93 11.35
N ASP A 234 -15.80 -18.00 12.47
CA ASP A 234 -17.27 -18.04 12.50
C ASP A 234 -17.88 -16.78 11.86
N GLN A 235 -17.27 -15.61 12.10
CA GLN A 235 -17.72 -14.36 11.51
C GLN A 235 -17.49 -14.31 10.00
N PHE A 236 -16.33 -14.74 9.50
CA PHE A 236 -16.11 -14.85 8.06
C PHE A 236 -17.06 -15.85 7.40
N ALA A 237 -17.34 -17.00 8.04
CA ALA A 237 -18.31 -17.96 7.54
C ALA A 237 -19.73 -17.35 7.46
N ALA A 238 -20.13 -16.60 8.49
CA ALA A 238 -21.40 -15.86 8.48
C ALA A 238 -21.43 -14.80 7.36
N ARG A 239 -20.37 -14.00 7.18
CA ARG A 239 -20.30 -13.00 6.11
C ARG A 239 -20.27 -13.62 4.71
N ALA A 240 -19.65 -14.78 4.55
CA ALA A 240 -19.66 -15.52 3.30
C ALA A 240 -21.08 -16.02 2.96
N SER A 241 -21.83 -16.45 3.97
CA SER A 241 -23.25 -16.78 3.81
C SER A 241 -24.07 -15.56 3.38
N ASP A 242 -23.92 -14.42 4.09
CA ASP A 242 -24.56 -13.15 3.73
C ASP A 242 -24.25 -12.75 2.28
N TRP A 243 -22.98 -12.86 1.86
CA TRP A 243 -22.49 -12.51 0.53
C TRP A 243 -23.14 -13.28 -0.61
N SER A 244 -23.51 -14.55 -0.38
CA SER A 244 -24.18 -15.37 -1.39
C SER A 244 -25.54 -14.81 -1.82
N SER A 245 -26.19 -14.05 -0.94
CA SER A 245 -27.50 -13.44 -1.16
C SER A 245 -27.46 -11.92 -1.36
N ALA A 246 -26.30 -11.28 -1.14
CA ALA A 246 -26.16 -9.83 -1.21
C ALA A 246 -26.30 -9.29 -2.65
N GLY A 247 -26.94 -8.13 -2.81
CA GLY A 247 -26.97 -7.42 -4.08
C GLY A 247 -25.56 -7.02 -4.55
N ARG A 248 -25.33 -7.04 -5.87
CA ARG A 248 -24.08 -6.56 -6.49
C ARG A 248 -24.19 -5.12 -7.01
N ASP A 249 -25.27 -4.44 -6.65
CA ASP A 249 -25.43 -3.00 -6.83
C ASP A 249 -24.65 -2.23 -5.76
N ASN A 250 -24.52 -0.91 -5.94
CA ASN A 250 -23.74 -0.09 -5.02
C ASN A 250 -24.20 -0.20 -3.55
N GLY A 251 -25.52 -0.24 -3.32
CA GLY A 251 -26.09 -0.39 -1.99
C GLY A 251 -25.73 -1.71 -1.32
N GLY A 252 -25.89 -2.84 -2.03
CA GLY A 252 -25.51 -4.17 -1.54
C GLY A 252 -24.02 -4.27 -1.24
N LEU A 253 -23.17 -3.74 -2.13
CA LEU A 253 -21.71 -3.74 -1.92
C LEU A 253 -21.29 -2.88 -0.74
N THR A 254 -21.87 -1.69 -0.56
CA THR A 254 -21.60 -0.85 0.63
C THR A 254 -22.08 -1.51 1.92
N GLY A 255 -23.23 -2.20 1.88
CA GLY A 255 -23.73 -2.98 3.02
C GLY A 255 -22.74 -4.08 3.42
N MET A 256 -22.27 -4.87 2.45
CA MET A 256 -21.29 -5.94 2.72
C MET A 256 -19.95 -5.39 3.22
N ARG A 257 -19.43 -4.32 2.60
CA ARG A 257 -18.19 -3.67 3.04
C ARG A 257 -18.25 -3.29 4.52
N ARG A 258 -19.33 -2.61 4.94
CA ARG A 258 -19.54 -2.24 6.35
C ARG A 258 -19.69 -3.44 7.27
N ALA A 259 -20.36 -4.50 6.81
CA ALA A 259 -20.51 -5.73 7.57
C ALA A 259 -19.18 -6.47 7.79
N LEU A 260 -18.17 -6.26 6.94
CA LEU A 260 -16.83 -6.82 7.08
C LEU A 260 -15.93 -6.00 8.02
N HIS A 261 -16.26 -4.75 8.35
CA HIS A 261 -15.44 -3.90 9.23
C HIS A 261 -15.20 -4.52 10.62
N PRO A 262 -16.20 -5.05 11.35
CA PRO A 262 -15.98 -5.63 12.67
C PRO A 262 -14.99 -6.81 12.66
N VAL A 263 -15.10 -7.71 11.69
CA VAL A 263 -14.19 -8.86 11.59
C VAL A 263 -12.79 -8.43 11.11
N ALA A 264 -12.69 -7.39 10.28
CA ALA A 264 -11.39 -6.82 9.89
C ALA A 264 -10.64 -6.19 11.09
N GLU A 265 -11.36 -5.54 12.01
CA GLU A 265 -10.77 -5.01 13.24
C GLU A 265 -10.34 -6.14 14.18
N GLN A 266 -11.15 -7.19 14.33
CA GLN A 266 -10.77 -8.37 15.11
C GLN A 266 -9.55 -9.09 14.52
N CYS A 267 -9.42 -9.16 13.20
CA CYS A 267 -8.20 -9.67 12.57
C CYS A 267 -6.96 -8.86 13.00
N ARG A 268 -7.07 -7.52 13.07
CA ARG A 268 -5.97 -6.67 13.57
C ARG A 268 -5.60 -7.04 14.98
N ASP A 269 -6.61 -7.09 15.85
CA ASP A 269 -6.40 -7.28 17.28
C ASP A 269 -5.86 -8.68 17.57
N LEU A 270 -6.34 -9.70 16.86
CA LEU A 270 -5.82 -11.06 16.94
C LEU A 270 -4.38 -11.16 16.42
N SER A 271 -4.00 -10.44 15.35
CA SER A 271 -2.59 -10.36 14.93
C SER A 271 -1.68 -9.87 16.06
N LYS A 272 -2.10 -8.81 16.77
CA LYS A 272 -1.34 -8.25 17.90
C LYS A 272 -1.23 -9.24 19.05
N GLN A 273 -2.31 -9.94 19.37
CA GLN A 273 -2.30 -10.97 20.41
C GLN A 273 -1.36 -12.13 20.06
N ILE A 274 -1.37 -12.59 18.81
CA ILE A 274 -0.47 -13.64 18.32
C ILE A 274 1.00 -13.20 18.41
N ASP A 275 1.30 -11.96 18.02
CA ASP A 275 2.64 -11.39 18.11
C ASP A 275 3.11 -11.26 19.56
N LEU A 276 2.24 -10.80 20.46
CA LEU A 276 2.55 -10.73 21.89
C LEU A 276 2.80 -12.13 22.49
N ALA A 277 1.97 -13.12 22.16
CA ALA A 277 2.14 -14.49 22.65
C ALA A 277 3.48 -15.09 22.21
N ALA A 278 3.88 -14.89 20.96
CA ALA A 278 5.18 -15.37 20.47
C ALA A 278 6.36 -14.65 21.15
N LYS A 279 6.27 -13.33 21.36
CA LYS A 279 7.28 -12.56 22.11
C LYS A 279 7.42 -13.05 23.54
N LEU A 280 6.31 -13.25 24.26
CA LEU A 280 6.30 -13.78 25.62
C LEU A 280 6.89 -15.20 25.66
N ALA A 281 6.53 -16.07 24.71
CA ALA A 281 7.10 -17.40 24.61
C ALA A 281 8.62 -17.39 24.34
N GLY A 282 9.08 -16.46 23.50
CA GLY A 282 10.51 -16.20 23.31
C GLY A 282 11.20 -15.74 24.59
N ARG A 283 10.58 -14.81 25.33
CA ARG A 283 11.09 -14.30 26.61
C ARG A 283 11.19 -15.39 27.67
N VAL A 284 10.21 -16.29 27.77
CA VAL A 284 10.28 -17.47 28.65
C VAL A 284 11.51 -18.32 28.33
N VAL A 285 11.78 -18.58 27.05
CA VAL A 285 12.96 -19.33 26.62
C VAL A 285 14.25 -18.60 26.98
N ASP A 286 14.28 -17.28 26.80
CA ASP A 286 15.47 -16.47 27.07
C ASP A 286 15.77 -16.40 28.58
N ILE A 287 14.77 -16.15 29.43
CA ILE A 287 14.92 -16.20 30.90
C ILE A 287 15.39 -17.58 31.36
N ALA A 288 14.78 -18.66 30.84
CA ALA A 288 15.17 -20.01 31.20
C ALA A 288 16.65 -20.29 30.88
N LEU A 289 17.12 -19.87 29.70
CA LEU A 289 18.49 -20.12 29.26
C LEU A 289 19.53 -19.20 29.91
N LYS A 290 19.22 -17.91 30.07
CA LYS A 290 20.17 -16.90 30.54
C LYS A 290 20.22 -16.84 32.06
N ASP A 291 19.04 -16.83 32.70
CA ASP A 291 18.92 -16.47 34.12
C ASP A 291 18.83 -17.71 35.01
N LEU A 292 18.35 -18.82 34.45
CA LEU A 292 18.05 -20.05 35.20
C LEU A 292 18.90 -21.26 34.78
N ALA A 293 19.92 -21.05 33.93
CA ALA A 293 20.84 -22.09 33.46
C ALA A 293 20.14 -23.35 32.92
N ALA A 294 19.00 -23.20 32.24
CA ALA A 294 18.17 -24.33 31.80
C ALA A 294 18.93 -25.36 30.94
N ARG A 295 20.04 -24.98 30.30
CA ARG A 295 20.89 -25.91 29.54
C ARG A 295 21.42 -27.08 30.36
N ASP A 296 21.58 -26.88 31.66
CA ASP A 296 22.14 -27.88 32.58
C ASP A 296 21.03 -28.70 33.27
N SER A 297 19.77 -28.45 32.93
CA SER A 297 18.59 -29.08 33.54
C SER A 297 18.07 -30.24 32.70
N ASP A 298 17.85 -31.39 33.32
CA ASP A 298 17.21 -32.56 32.68
C ASP A 298 15.77 -32.26 32.22
N ASP A 299 15.08 -31.34 32.91
CA ASP A 299 13.71 -30.89 32.57
C ASP A 299 13.64 -29.93 31.37
N TRP A 300 14.78 -29.64 30.72
CA TRP A 300 14.84 -28.71 29.59
C TRP A 300 15.31 -29.41 28.31
N PRO A 301 14.39 -29.87 27.45
CA PRO A 301 14.72 -30.47 26.16
C PRO A 301 15.16 -29.39 25.15
N GLY A 302 16.38 -28.87 25.30
CA GLY A 302 16.84 -27.66 24.61
C GLY A 302 16.84 -27.75 23.08
N THR A 303 17.10 -28.93 22.50
CA THR A 303 17.04 -29.13 21.05
C THR A 303 15.61 -28.99 20.53
N GLU A 304 14.66 -29.62 21.22
CA GLU A 304 13.24 -29.62 20.89
C GLU A 304 12.64 -28.23 21.07
N ILE A 305 13.01 -27.52 22.15
CA ILE A 305 12.57 -26.16 22.43
C ILE A 305 13.07 -25.18 21.37
N SER A 306 14.35 -25.28 20.99
CA SER A 306 14.91 -24.45 19.91
C SER A 306 14.17 -24.67 18.59
N ARG A 307 13.87 -25.93 18.25
CA ARG A 307 13.08 -26.29 17.07
C ARG A 307 11.65 -25.77 17.16
N ALA A 308 11.00 -25.90 18.31
CA ALA A 308 9.63 -25.44 18.55
C ALA A 308 9.53 -23.91 18.49
N ARG A 309 10.49 -23.18 19.07
CA ARG A 309 10.58 -21.71 18.98
C ARG A 309 10.69 -21.24 17.53
N LYS A 310 11.56 -21.88 16.72
CA LYS A 310 11.67 -21.56 15.30
C LYS A 310 10.38 -21.86 14.52
N ALA A 311 9.71 -22.98 14.84
CA ALA A 311 8.44 -23.33 14.22
C ALA A 311 7.34 -22.33 14.57
N LEU A 312 7.29 -21.88 15.83
CA LEU A 312 6.35 -20.84 16.28
C LEU A 312 6.57 -19.52 15.52
N GLU A 313 7.81 -19.07 15.36
CA GLU A 313 8.07 -17.82 14.62
C GLU A 313 7.62 -17.87 13.16
N LEU A 314 7.80 -19.00 12.49
CA LEU A 314 7.32 -19.20 11.12
C LEU A 314 5.79 -19.22 11.07
N ALA A 315 5.16 -20.02 11.93
CA ALA A 315 3.71 -20.13 11.98
C ALA A 315 3.01 -18.82 12.41
N ARG A 316 3.66 -18.05 13.29
CA ARG A 316 3.24 -16.68 13.68
C ARG A 316 3.23 -15.77 12.46
N ALA A 317 4.32 -15.74 11.70
CA ALA A 317 4.41 -14.90 10.50
C ALA A 317 3.34 -15.26 9.47
N ASP A 318 3.11 -16.55 9.24
CA ASP A 318 2.07 -17.03 8.33
C ASP A 318 0.65 -16.66 8.84
N ALA A 319 0.37 -16.81 10.13
CA ALA A 319 -0.91 -16.45 10.73
C ALA A 319 -1.18 -14.94 10.69
N VAL A 320 -0.18 -14.11 11.02
CA VAL A 320 -0.30 -12.64 10.96
C VAL A 320 -0.53 -12.17 9.53
N GLU A 321 0.18 -12.73 8.56
CA GLU A 321 -0.03 -12.41 7.15
C GLU A 321 -1.43 -12.85 6.68
N ALA A 322 -1.89 -14.03 7.09
CA ALA A 322 -3.24 -14.52 6.77
C ALA A 322 -4.35 -13.61 7.34
N LEU A 323 -4.18 -13.06 8.55
CA LEU A 323 -5.10 -12.08 9.13
C LEU A 323 -5.01 -10.70 8.47
N ARG A 324 -3.85 -10.35 7.89
CA ARG A 324 -3.64 -9.08 7.19
C ARG A 324 -4.38 -9.00 5.85
N GLN A 325 -4.45 -10.10 5.11
CA GLN A 325 -5.01 -10.12 3.74
C GLN A 325 -6.50 -9.73 3.65
N PRO A 326 -7.42 -10.26 4.49
CA PRO A 326 -8.81 -9.85 4.48
C PRO A 326 -8.97 -8.35 4.71
N ARG A 327 -8.23 -7.82 5.70
CA ARG A 327 -8.21 -6.39 6.04
C ARG A 327 -7.73 -5.54 4.87
N TYR A 328 -6.66 -5.99 4.20
CA TYR A 328 -6.10 -5.30 3.05
C TYR A 328 -7.15 -5.10 1.95
N PHE A 329 -7.92 -6.13 1.60
CA PHE A 329 -8.94 -6.03 0.56
C PHE A 329 -10.20 -5.27 1.00
N VAL A 330 -10.61 -5.35 2.27
CA VAL A 330 -11.64 -4.46 2.83
C VAL A 330 -11.21 -3.00 2.68
N LYS A 331 -9.96 -2.66 3.01
CA LYS A 331 -9.41 -1.31 2.82
C LYS A 331 -9.36 -0.87 1.35
N GLN A 332 -9.14 -1.78 0.40
CA GLN A 332 -9.23 -1.43 -1.02
C GLN A 332 -10.66 -1.05 -1.43
N ALA A 333 -11.66 -1.78 -0.92
CA ALA A 333 -13.07 -1.45 -1.12
C ALA A 333 -13.44 -0.12 -0.44
N ASP A 334 -12.95 0.13 0.77
CA ASP A 334 -13.10 1.40 1.50
C ASP A 334 -12.52 2.55 0.68
N TRP A 335 -11.27 2.40 0.22
CA TRP A 335 -10.58 3.42 -0.56
C TRP A 335 -11.41 3.89 -1.77
N LEU A 336 -12.03 2.95 -2.50
CA LEU A 336 -12.89 3.25 -3.64
C LEU A 336 -14.23 3.86 -3.23
N GLN A 337 -14.97 3.23 -2.31
CA GLN A 337 -16.33 3.64 -1.99
C GLN A 337 -16.40 4.88 -1.11
N ASP A 338 -15.40 5.18 -0.29
CA ASP A 338 -15.38 6.41 0.49
C ASP A 338 -15.10 7.63 -0.41
N ARG A 339 -14.29 7.45 -1.46
CA ARG A 339 -14.01 8.48 -2.47
C ARG A 339 -15.12 8.63 -3.51
N PHE A 340 -15.81 7.54 -3.84
CA PHE A 340 -16.88 7.50 -4.85
C PHE A 340 -18.14 6.79 -4.30
N PRO A 341 -18.81 7.36 -3.29
CA PRO A 341 -19.90 6.70 -2.55
C PRO A 341 -21.11 6.36 -3.42
N ASP A 342 -21.35 7.11 -4.50
CA ASP A 342 -22.48 6.88 -5.40
C ASP A 342 -22.11 5.98 -6.61
N ALA A 343 -20.87 5.49 -6.66
CA ALA A 343 -20.27 4.83 -7.82
C ALA A 343 -20.36 5.69 -9.11
N THR A 344 -20.15 6.99 -8.95
CA THR A 344 -20.05 7.98 -10.03
C THR A 344 -18.83 8.85 -9.80
N LEU A 345 -18.22 9.36 -10.87
CA LEU A 345 -17.11 10.30 -10.73
C LEU A 345 -17.59 11.56 -10.00
N ARG A 346 -16.85 11.93 -8.95
CA ARG A 346 -16.92 13.23 -8.28
C ARG A 346 -15.51 13.76 -8.09
N ASP A 347 -15.41 15.05 -7.86
CA ASP A 347 -14.13 15.64 -7.47
C ASP A 347 -13.75 15.13 -6.07
N VAL A 348 -12.48 14.78 -5.92
CA VAL A 348 -11.86 14.35 -4.67
C VAL A 348 -10.61 15.19 -4.48
N GLU A 349 -10.62 16.02 -3.44
CA GLU A 349 -9.52 16.93 -3.13
C GLU A 349 -8.19 16.16 -3.00
N GLY A 350 -7.15 16.70 -3.64
CA GLY A 350 -5.83 16.11 -3.72
C GLY A 350 -5.70 14.86 -4.60
N LEU A 351 -6.78 14.38 -5.23
CA LEU A 351 -6.75 13.13 -6.01
C LEU A 351 -7.26 13.28 -7.43
N VAL A 352 -8.49 13.77 -7.64
CA VAL A 352 -9.08 13.79 -8.99
C VAL A 352 -10.07 14.92 -9.18
N LYS A 353 -10.02 15.54 -10.36
CA LYS A 353 -11.01 16.52 -10.80
C LYS A 353 -11.27 16.39 -12.30
N ARG A 354 -12.54 16.52 -12.70
CA ARG A 354 -12.89 16.71 -14.11
C ARG A 354 -12.78 18.19 -14.45
N VAL A 355 -11.89 18.55 -15.36
CA VAL A 355 -11.56 19.94 -15.67
C VAL A 355 -12.00 20.29 -17.09
N SER A 356 -12.72 21.40 -17.22
CA SER A 356 -13.15 21.91 -18.52
C SER A 356 -12.01 22.57 -19.30
N ARG A 357 -12.12 22.61 -20.63
CA ARG A 357 -11.18 23.34 -21.49
C ARG A 357 -11.08 24.83 -21.14
N ASP A 358 -12.16 25.44 -20.66
CA ASP A 358 -12.15 26.84 -20.22
C ASP A 358 -11.38 27.03 -18.90
N GLU A 359 -11.50 26.10 -17.94
CA GLU A 359 -10.64 26.08 -16.76
C GLU A 359 -9.17 25.89 -17.15
N ILE A 360 -8.87 24.99 -18.09
CA ILE A 360 -7.51 24.79 -18.61
C ILE A 360 -6.97 26.08 -19.23
N ARG A 361 -7.78 26.77 -20.04
CA ARG A 361 -7.44 28.07 -20.63
C ARG A 361 -7.16 29.13 -19.55
N ALA A 362 -7.98 29.20 -18.51
CA ALA A 362 -7.79 30.12 -17.38
C ALA A 362 -6.51 29.85 -16.58
N HIS A 363 -5.94 28.64 -16.70
CA HIS A 363 -4.68 28.24 -16.10
C HIS A 363 -3.53 28.15 -17.12
N ASP A 364 -3.51 29.03 -18.11
CA ASP A 364 -2.44 29.16 -19.12
C ASP A 364 -2.17 27.84 -19.87
N TRP A 365 -3.26 27.12 -20.13
CA TRP A 365 -3.26 25.81 -20.77
C TRP A 365 -2.49 24.73 -20.03
N SER A 366 -2.15 24.93 -18.76
CA SER A 366 -1.43 23.93 -17.96
C SER A 366 -2.21 22.62 -17.87
N LEU A 367 -1.54 21.49 -18.02
CA LEU A 367 -2.12 20.16 -17.86
C LEU A 367 -1.61 19.45 -16.60
N ALA A 368 -1.14 20.19 -15.60
CA ALA A 368 -0.60 19.63 -14.36
C ALA A 368 -1.74 19.34 -13.35
N PRO A 369 -2.09 18.05 -13.08
CA PRO A 369 -3.19 17.69 -12.19
C PRO A 369 -3.15 18.38 -10.83
N GLY A 370 -1.98 18.46 -10.19
CA GLY A 370 -1.82 19.11 -8.88
C GLY A 370 -2.32 20.57 -8.81
N ARG A 371 -2.40 21.29 -9.94
CA ARG A 371 -2.95 22.66 -9.99
C ARG A 371 -4.47 22.69 -9.87
N TYR A 372 -5.14 21.58 -10.17
CA TYR A 372 -6.60 21.49 -10.25
C TYR A 372 -7.21 20.76 -9.06
N VAL A 373 -6.52 19.76 -8.52
CA VAL A 373 -7.07 18.90 -7.45
C VAL A 373 -6.76 19.43 -6.06
N GLY A 374 -5.80 20.34 -5.89
CA GLY A 374 -5.37 20.85 -4.59
C GLY A 374 -4.34 19.94 -3.91
N VAL A 375 -4.24 20.04 -2.59
CA VAL A 375 -3.32 19.23 -1.77
C VAL A 375 -4.13 18.16 -1.07
N ALA A 376 -3.67 16.90 -1.14
CA ALA A 376 -4.31 15.82 -0.39
C ALA A 376 -4.22 16.12 1.12
N PRO A 377 -5.31 15.92 1.88
CA PRO A 377 -5.25 15.99 3.33
C PRO A 377 -4.23 14.97 3.85
N GLU A 378 -3.60 15.26 5.00
CA GLU A 378 -2.73 14.29 5.66
C GLU A 378 -3.57 13.06 6.06
N GLU A 379 -3.26 11.91 5.46
CA GLU A 379 -3.82 10.64 5.90
C GLU A 379 -3.02 10.14 7.11
N VAL A 380 -3.69 10.01 8.25
CA VAL A 380 -3.14 9.31 9.41
C VAL A 380 -3.20 7.82 9.08
N ASP A 381 -2.07 7.13 9.17
CA ASP A 381 -2.05 5.68 9.03
C ASP A 381 -2.73 5.05 10.25
N GLU A 382 -3.99 4.67 10.11
CA GLU A 382 -4.79 4.02 11.16
C GLU A 382 -4.24 2.64 11.56
N ASP A 383 -3.38 2.03 10.73
CA ASP A 383 -2.65 0.80 11.11
C ASP A 383 -1.37 1.09 11.90
N PHE A 384 -0.93 2.35 11.95
CA PHE A 384 0.21 2.75 12.79
C PHE A 384 -0.24 2.80 14.25
N ASP A 385 -0.20 1.64 14.90
CA ASP A 385 -0.37 1.54 16.34
C ASP A 385 0.88 2.11 17.03
N PHE A 386 0.72 3.20 17.78
CA PHE A 386 1.80 3.74 18.62
C PHE A 386 1.99 2.94 19.90
N GLU A 387 0.91 2.37 20.46
CA GLU A 387 0.93 1.65 21.72
C GLU A 387 1.67 0.32 21.62
N GLU A 388 1.53 -0.40 20.51
CA GLU A 388 2.15 -1.70 20.35
C GLU A 388 3.70 -1.64 20.27
N PRO A 389 4.33 -0.77 19.45
CA PRO A 389 5.76 -0.50 19.52
C PRO A 389 6.18 0.00 20.90
N LEU A 390 5.37 0.83 21.57
CA LEU A 390 5.67 1.30 22.92
C LEU A 390 5.66 0.16 23.95
N ARG A 391 4.70 -0.77 23.89
CA ARG A 391 4.64 -1.95 24.76
C ARG A 391 5.77 -2.93 24.43
N ALA A 392 6.08 -3.13 23.15
CA ALA A 392 7.22 -3.95 22.74
C ALA A 392 8.54 -3.36 23.24
N ILE A 393 8.76 -2.05 23.02
CA ILE A 393 9.91 -1.31 23.56
C ILE A 393 9.93 -1.40 25.08
N HIS A 394 8.79 -1.32 25.77
CA HIS A 394 8.73 -1.45 27.22
C HIS A 394 9.15 -2.86 27.70
N ILE A 395 8.68 -3.92 27.03
CA ILE A 395 9.08 -5.30 27.30
C ILE A 395 10.59 -5.48 27.08
N ASP A 396 11.11 -4.98 25.97
CA ASP A 396 12.54 -5.03 25.61
C ASP A 396 13.39 -4.20 26.58
N LEU A 397 12.93 -3.00 26.94
CA LEU A 397 13.60 -2.10 27.87
C LEU A 397 13.67 -2.69 29.28
N LYS A 398 12.60 -3.35 29.74
CA LYS A 398 12.61 -4.11 31.01
C LYS A 398 13.71 -5.17 30.97
N GLY A 399 13.76 -5.96 29.90
CA GLY A 399 14.80 -6.99 29.71
C GLY A 399 16.24 -6.41 29.67
N LEU A 400 16.47 -5.35 28.89
CA LEU A 400 17.77 -4.69 28.81
C LEU A 400 18.20 -4.07 30.14
N ASN A 401 17.26 -3.53 30.92
CA ASN A 401 17.55 -2.96 32.22
C ASN A 401 17.92 -4.05 33.24
N ASP A 402 17.25 -5.19 33.21
CA ASP A 402 17.58 -6.35 34.03
C ASP A 402 19.01 -6.86 33.69
N GLU A 403 19.34 -6.99 32.39
CA GLU A 403 20.69 -7.35 31.92
C GLU A 403 21.75 -6.31 32.36
N ALA A 404 21.42 -5.02 32.30
CA ALA A 404 22.33 -3.95 32.72
C ALA A 404 22.64 -4.00 34.22
N VAL A 405 21.64 -4.29 35.06
CA VAL A 405 21.81 -4.46 36.51
C VAL A 405 22.74 -5.65 36.80
N GLU A 406 22.56 -6.77 36.12
CA GLU A 406 23.41 -7.94 36.29
C GLU A 406 24.87 -7.68 35.89
N LEU A 407 25.08 -7.03 34.73
CA LEU A 407 26.40 -6.61 34.27
C LEU A 407 27.08 -5.67 35.27
N ALA A 408 26.35 -4.69 35.81
CA ALA A 408 26.88 -3.78 36.82
C ALA A 408 27.32 -4.51 38.08
N ALA A 409 26.51 -5.45 38.58
CA ALA A 409 26.85 -6.27 39.75
C ALA A 409 28.09 -7.14 39.50
N ARG A 410 28.21 -7.73 38.32
CA ARG A 410 29.36 -8.56 37.93
C ARG A 410 30.64 -7.74 37.79
N ILE A 411 30.55 -6.52 37.25
CA ILE A 411 31.68 -5.58 37.21
C ILE A 411 32.13 -5.22 38.62
N ALA A 412 31.20 -4.88 39.53
CA ALA A 412 31.52 -4.55 40.92
C ALA A 412 32.25 -5.70 41.62
N LYS A 413 31.75 -6.93 41.48
CA LYS A 413 32.40 -8.13 42.03
C LYS A 413 33.81 -8.35 41.48
N ASN A 414 34.00 -8.15 40.17
CA ASN A 414 35.34 -8.27 39.56
C ASN A 414 36.32 -7.22 40.10
N PHE A 415 35.86 -6.01 40.42
CA PHE A 415 36.71 -4.99 41.06
C PHE A 415 37.09 -5.38 42.49
N GLU A 416 36.16 -5.91 43.28
CA GLU A 416 36.44 -6.44 44.62
C GLU A 416 37.48 -7.58 44.58
N GLU A 417 37.36 -8.51 43.63
CA GLU A 417 38.33 -9.61 43.43
C GLU A 417 39.72 -9.12 42.97
N LEU A 418 39.78 -7.96 42.32
CA LEU A 418 41.03 -7.29 41.92
C LEU A 418 41.60 -6.38 43.03
N GLY A 419 40.93 -6.27 44.17
CA GLY A 419 41.38 -5.50 45.34
C GLY A 419 41.26 -3.98 45.20
N VAL A 420 40.35 -3.50 44.34
CA VAL A 420 40.05 -2.07 44.12
C VAL A 420 38.69 -1.72 44.71
#